data_AF-A0AAX1WMA9-F1
#
_entry.id   AF-A0AAX1WMA9-F1
#
_cell.length_a   1.000
_cell.length_b   1.000
_cell.length_c   1.000
_cell.angle_alpha   90.00
_cell.angle_beta   90.00
_cell.angle_gamma   90.00
#
_symmetry.space_group_name_H-M   'P 1'
#
loop_
_entity.id
_entity.type
_entity.pdbx_description
1 polymer ?
#
loop_
_entity_poly.entity_id
_entity_poly.type
_entity_poly.pdbx_seq_one_letter_code
_entity_poly.pdbx_strand_id
1 'polypeptide(L)'
;MSVVSNRGGRSSKQQETHTAPQKYSNEQLIQWAIGCMLEGLPDDFYQARLLCTRQSDPENPDGWIVNVNHDVMLNPDSAYERFQPADDLYPTQCVEMLLDGKEWSNASITFNKENASFKWS
;
A
#
# COMPACT_ATOMS: atom_id res chain seq x y z
N MET A 1 -10.82 -14.56 7.36
CA MET A 1 -11.79 -14.04 6.37
C MET A 1 -12.71 -13.07 7.09
N SER A 2 -12.69 -11.81 6.69
CA SER A 2 -13.63 -10.81 7.23
C SER A 2 -14.07 -9.92 6.08
N VAL A 3 -15.39 -9.90 5.82
CA VAL A 3 -16.04 -9.09 4.77
C VAL A 3 -16.89 -8.05 5.48
N VAL A 4 -16.75 -6.77 5.09
CA VAL A 4 -17.62 -5.68 5.54
C VAL A 4 -18.34 -5.11 4.32
N SER A 5 -19.67 -5.08 4.35
CA SER A 5 -20.55 -4.60 3.29
C SER A 5 -21.32 -3.37 3.77
N ASN A 6 -21.48 -2.36 2.93
CA ASN A 6 -22.24 -1.14 3.25
C ASN A 6 -23.32 -0.87 2.17
N ARG A 7 -24.55 -0.53 2.60
CA ARG A 7 -25.71 -0.28 1.71
C ARG A 7 -26.13 1.19 1.73
N GLY A 8 -26.46 1.77 0.57
CA GLY A 8 -27.52 2.78 0.46
C GLY A 8 -27.37 3.91 -0.59
N GLY A 9 -28.32 3.97 -1.53
CA GLY A 9 -29.04 5.21 -1.94
C GLY A 9 -28.50 6.04 -3.12
N ARG A 10 -29.24 6.08 -4.24
CA ARG A 10 -28.93 6.82 -5.48
C ARG A 10 -29.61 8.21 -5.50
N SER A 11 -28.86 9.28 -5.79
CA SER A 11 -29.41 10.55 -6.33
C SER A 11 -28.34 11.31 -7.11
N SER A 12 -28.67 11.66 -8.36
CA SER A 12 -27.77 12.24 -9.36
C SER A 12 -27.56 13.73 -9.13
N LYS A 13 -26.34 14.14 -8.73
CA LYS A 13 -25.83 15.51 -8.83
C LYS A 13 -24.33 15.46 -9.16
N GLN A 14 -23.90 16.45 -9.94
CA GLN A 14 -22.56 16.69 -10.49
C GLN A 14 -21.42 16.08 -9.67
N GLN A 15 -20.57 15.27 -10.33
CA GLN A 15 -19.26 14.89 -9.84
C GLN A 15 -18.35 16.13 -9.83
N GLU A 16 -18.51 16.98 -8.82
CA GLU A 16 -17.33 17.61 -8.24
C GLU A 16 -16.62 16.50 -7.47
N THR A 17 -15.45 16.07 -7.96
CA THR A 17 -14.51 15.31 -7.12
C THR A 17 -14.06 16.27 -6.02
N HIS A 18 -14.85 16.35 -4.95
CA HIS A 18 -14.41 16.82 -3.65
C HIS A 18 -13.40 15.79 -3.16
N THR A 19 -12.16 15.89 -3.62
CA THR A 19 -11.05 15.22 -2.95
C THR A 19 -10.96 15.91 -1.59
N ALA A 20 -11.50 15.26 -0.56
CA ALA A 20 -11.27 15.70 0.80
C ALA A 20 -9.75 15.88 0.97
N PRO A 21 -9.29 16.96 1.63
CA PRO A 21 -7.86 17.15 1.84
C PRO A 21 -7.31 15.91 2.55
N GLN A 22 -6.30 15.29 1.94
CA GLN A 22 -5.65 14.11 2.47
C GLN A 22 -5.17 14.45 3.90
N LYS A 23 -5.64 13.66 4.88
CA LYS A 23 -5.43 13.94 6.31
C LYS A 23 -3.94 14.00 6.70
N TYR A 24 -3.09 13.29 5.95
CA TYR A 24 -1.67 13.14 6.17
C TYR A 24 -0.91 13.40 4.86
N SER A 25 0.34 13.87 4.95
CA SER A 25 1.16 14.04 3.76
C SER A 25 1.62 12.69 3.21
N ASN A 26 1.96 12.66 1.91
CA ASN A 26 2.51 11.46 1.30
C ASN A 26 3.78 10.97 2.00
N GLU A 27 4.67 11.90 2.38
CA GLU A 27 5.90 11.58 3.09
C GLU A 27 5.61 10.93 4.45
N GLN A 28 4.64 11.45 5.22
CA GLN A 28 4.23 10.86 6.49
C GLN A 28 3.74 9.41 6.32
N LEU A 29 2.88 9.17 5.33
CA LEU A 29 2.34 7.83 5.06
C LEU A 29 3.44 6.85 4.62
N ILE A 30 4.37 7.31 3.79
CA ILE A 30 5.52 6.50 3.37
C ILE A 30 6.40 6.15 4.57
N GLN A 31 6.74 7.12 5.42
CA GLN A 31 7.59 6.90 6.60
C GLN A 31 6.92 5.97 7.62
N TRP A 32 5.60 6.08 7.81
CA TRP A 32 4.85 5.18 8.68
C TRP A 32 4.83 3.74 8.17
N ALA A 33 4.58 3.54 6.87
CA ALA A 33 4.66 2.21 6.27
C ALA A 33 6.07 1.59 6.43
N ILE A 34 7.11 2.38 6.16
CA ILE A 34 8.51 1.96 6.32
C ILE A 34 8.83 1.61 7.78
N GLY A 35 8.40 2.44 8.73
CA GLY A 35 8.61 2.19 10.16
C GLY A 35 8.10 0.82 10.60
N CYS A 36 6.89 0.45 10.19
CA CYS A 36 6.33 -0.86 10.48
C CYS A 36 7.08 -2.02 9.79
N MET A 37 7.58 -1.79 8.58
CA MET A 37 8.34 -2.82 7.86
C MET A 37 9.73 -3.06 8.47
N LEU A 38 10.39 -2.00 8.97
CA LEU A 38 11.72 -2.09 9.57
C LEU A 38 11.77 -3.06 10.77
N GLU A 39 10.69 -3.20 11.53
CA GLU A 39 10.63 -4.11 12.68
C GLU A 39 10.80 -5.59 12.29
N GLY A 40 10.47 -5.96 11.06
CA GLY A 40 10.60 -7.33 10.54
C GLY A 40 11.84 -7.57 9.66
N LEU A 41 12.67 -6.56 9.45
CA LEU A 41 13.82 -6.63 8.54
C LEU A 41 15.13 -6.93 9.30
N PRO A 42 16.07 -7.66 8.67
CA PRO A 42 17.44 -7.76 9.18
C PRO A 42 18.10 -6.38 9.23
N ASP A 43 18.96 -6.14 10.21
CA ASP A 43 19.64 -4.85 10.35
C ASP A 43 20.46 -4.46 9.12
N ASP A 44 21.00 -5.40 8.35
CA ASP A 44 21.94 -5.17 7.24
C ASP A 44 21.34 -5.37 5.84
N PHE A 45 19.99 -5.35 5.72
CA PHE A 45 19.33 -5.48 4.43
C PHE A 45 19.79 -4.43 3.40
N TYR A 46 19.87 -4.82 2.13
CA TYR A 46 20.24 -3.93 1.03
C TYR A 46 19.06 -3.06 0.59
N GLN A 47 17.90 -3.67 0.36
CA GLN A 47 16.69 -2.99 -0.08
C GLN A 47 15.45 -3.77 0.31
N ALA A 48 14.39 -3.07 0.72
CA ALA A 48 13.09 -3.66 1.00
C ALA A 48 12.01 -3.03 0.12
N ARG A 49 10.93 -3.77 -0.10
CA ARG A 49 9.81 -3.37 -0.94
C ARG A 49 8.49 -3.82 -0.35
N LEU A 50 7.54 -2.89 -0.27
CA LEU A 50 6.11 -3.18 -0.19
C LEU A 50 5.56 -3.12 -1.60
N LEU A 51 5.03 -4.22 -2.11
CA LEU A 51 4.38 -4.26 -3.42
C LEU A 51 2.89 -4.61 -3.23
N CYS A 52 2.02 -3.70 -3.65
CA CYS A 52 0.58 -3.87 -3.64
C CYS A 52 0.07 -4.00 -5.08
N THR A 53 -0.76 -5.02 -5.33
CA THR A 53 -1.50 -5.14 -6.59
C THR A 53 -2.99 -5.16 -6.31
N ARG A 54 -3.75 -4.40 -7.09
CA ARG A 54 -5.20 -4.25 -6.95
C ARG A 54 -5.90 -4.85 -8.16
N GLN A 55 -6.91 -5.68 -7.90
CA GLN A 55 -7.76 -6.29 -8.93
C GLN A 55 -9.22 -6.23 -8.51
N SER A 56 -10.14 -6.20 -9.48
CA SER A 56 -11.57 -6.21 -9.20
C SER A 56 -11.98 -7.47 -8.45
N ASP A 57 -12.87 -7.31 -7.47
CA ASP A 57 -13.43 -8.44 -6.73
C ASP A 57 -14.54 -9.11 -7.58
N PRO A 58 -14.39 -10.39 -7.98
CA PRO A 58 -15.41 -11.07 -8.78
C PRO A 58 -16.73 -11.28 -8.02
N GLU A 59 -16.72 -11.25 -6.68
CA GLU A 59 -17.91 -11.41 -5.85
C GLU A 59 -18.55 -10.06 -5.47
N ASN A 60 -17.83 -8.95 -5.67
CA ASN A 60 -18.30 -7.60 -5.38
C ASN A 60 -17.93 -6.64 -6.52
N PRO A 61 -18.87 -6.31 -7.43
CA PRO A 61 -18.59 -5.48 -8.62
C PRO A 61 -18.00 -4.09 -8.35
N ASP A 62 -18.25 -3.53 -7.16
CA ASP A 62 -17.72 -2.23 -6.72
C ASP A 62 -16.52 -2.39 -5.77
N GLY A 63 -16.12 -3.64 -5.49
CA GLY A 63 -15.05 -4.02 -4.58
C GLY A 63 -13.72 -4.32 -5.27
N TRP A 64 -12.66 -4.30 -4.47
CA TRP A 64 -11.31 -4.60 -4.92
C TRP A 64 -10.64 -5.58 -3.96
N ILE A 65 -9.81 -6.46 -4.51
CA ILE A 65 -8.88 -7.30 -3.76
C ILE A 65 -7.50 -6.68 -3.90
N VAL A 66 -6.85 -6.42 -2.77
CA VAL A 66 -5.46 -5.95 -2.71
C VAL A 66 -4.57 -7.10 -2.26
N ASN A 67 -3.66 -7.53 -3.14
CA ASN A 67 -2.60 -8.48 -2.79
C ASN A 67 -1.37 -7.70 -2.36
N VAL A 68 -0.70 -8.18 -1.31
CA VAL A 68 0.41 -7.46 -0.69
C VAL A 68 1.62 -8.37 -0.56
N ASN A 69 2.77 -7.84 -0.95
CA ASN A 69 4.06 -8.50 -0.82
C ASN A 69 5.03 -7.62 -0.04
N HIS A 70 5.58 -8.19 1.02
CA HIS A 70 6.70 -7.63 1.77
C HIS A 70 7.94 -8.40 1.34
N ASP A 71 8.80 -7.74 0.56
CA ASP A 71 9.97 -8.35 -0.03
C ASP A 71 11.26 -7.67 0.47
N VAL A 72 12.34 -8.44 0.60
CA VAL A 72 13.67 -7.95 0.98
C VAL A 72 14.74 -8.52 0.05
N MET A 73 15.73 -7.70 -0.30
CA MET A 73 17.01 -8.08 -0.86
C MET A 73 18.07 -7.90 0.22
N LEU A 74 18.85 -8.93 0.50
CA LEU A 74 19.93 -8.85 1.50
C LEU A 74 21.20 -8.25 0.92
N ASN A 75 21.43 -8.45 -0.38
CA ASN A 75 22.59 -7.96 -1.12
C ASN A 75 22.14 -7.41 -2.49
N PRO A 76 22.94 -6.56 -3.17
CA PRO A 76 22.59 -6.02 -4.50
C PRO A 76 22.33 -7.09 -5.56
N ASP A 77 22.98 -8.25 -5.43
CA ASP A 77 22.87 -9.37 -6.38
C ASP A 77 21.87 -10.45 -5.95
N SER A 78 21.24 -10.31 -4.77
CA SER A 78 20.26 -11.30 -4.28
C SER A 78 18.88 -11.08 -4.91
N ALA A 79 18.13 -12.16 -5.10
CA ALA A 79 16.72 -12.05 -5.45
C ALA A 79 15.92 -11.46 -4.27
N TYR A 80 14.72 -10.96 -4.57
CA TYR A 80 13.76 -10.62 -3.53
C TYR A 80 13.22 -11.87 -2.85
N GLU A 81 13.22 -11.87 -1.53
CA GLU A 81 12.64 -12.89 -0.68
C GLU A 81 11.52 -12.31 0.19
N ARG A 82 10.58 -13.15 0.59
CA ARG A 82 9.49 -12.71 1.48
C ARG A 82 9.96 -12.58 2.89
N PHE A 83 9.54 -11.51 3.54
CA PHE A 83 9.62 -11.38 4.99
C PHE A 83 8.24 -11.07 5.58
N GLN A 84 8.11 -11.22 6.89
CA GLN A 84 6.88 -10.90 7.61
C GLN A 84 7.13 -9.68 8.49
N PRO A 85 6.47 -8.53 8.23
CA PRO A 85 6.54 -7.38 9.12
C PRO A 85 5.80 -7.65 10.43
N ALA A 86 6.02 -6.82 11.44
CA ALA A 86 5.29 -6.88 12.70
C ALA A 86 3.78 -6.60 12.52
N ASP A 87 3.44 -5.76 11.54
CA ASP A 87 2.09 -5.46 11.11
C ASP A 87 2.04 -5.46 9.56
N ASP A 88 1.23 -6.35 8.99
CA ASP A 88 1.05 -6.50 7.54
C ASP A 88 -0.12 -5.68 6.99
N LEU A 89 -1.00 -5.15 7.85
CA LEU A 89 -2.18 -4.38 7.49
C LEU A 89 -1.89 -2.88 7.43
N TYR A 90 -1.17 -2.34 8.41
CA TYR A 90 -0.92 -0.91 8.51
C TYR A 90 -0.10 -0.34 7.34
N PRO A 91 0.96 -0.99 6.84
CA PRO A 91 1.64 -0.55 5.62
C PRO A 91 0.72 -0.51 4.40
N THR A 92 -0.18 -1.50 4.29
CA THR A 92 -1.18 -1.56 3.22
C THR A 92 -2.17 -0.39 3.30
N GLN A 93 -2.66 -0.08 4.50
CA GLN A 93 -3.55 1.08 4.73
C GLN A 93 -2.87 2.40 4.37
N CYS A 94 -1.57 2.54 4.62
CA CYS A 94 -0.81 3.71 4.18
C CYS A 94 -0.81 3.86 2.66
N VAL A 95 -0.69 2.76 1.91
CA VAL A 95 -0.78 2.77 0.44
C VAL A 95 -2.18 3.12 -0.03
N GLU A 96 -3.23 2.58 0.60
CA GLU A 96 -4.61 2.96 0.28
C GLU A 96 -4.86 4.45 0.52
N MET A 97 -4.36 5.01 1.63
CA MET A 97 -4.44 6.45 1.91
C MET A 97 -3.60 7.31 0.96
N LEU A 98 -2.45 6.81 0.47
CA LEU A 98 -1.62 7.49 -0.54
C LEU A 98 -2.33 7.61 -1.88
N LEU A 99 -3.18 6.64 -2.19
CA LEU A 99 -3.86 6.49 -3.47
C LEU A 99 -5.38 6.70 -3.37
N ASP A 100 -5.83 7.35 -2.30
CA ASP A 100 -7.25 7.65 -2.12
C ASP A 100 -7.78 8.50 -3.28
N GLY A 101 -8.94 8.10 -3.80
CA GLY A 101 -9.54 8.69 -5.00
C GLY A 101 -8.77 8.44 -6.30
N LYS A 102 -7.73 7.61 -6.32
CA LYS A 102 -6.95 7.29 -7.53
C LYS A 102 -7.30 5.93 -8.10
N GLU A 103 -7.31 5.84 -9.42
CA GLU A 103 -7.33 4.57 -10.12
C GLU A 103 -5.90 4.03 -10.26
N TRP A 104 -5.63 2.89 -9.64
CA TRP A 104 -4.35 2.22 -9.69
C TRP A 104 -4.54 0.70 -9.71
N SER A 105 -3.53 0.02 -10.23
CA SER A 105 -3.44 -1.44 -10.30
C SER A 105 -2.19 -1.97 -9.60
N ASN A 106 -1.13 -1.16 -9.57
CA ASN A 106 0.13 -1.50 -8.93
C ASN A 106 0.64 -0.31 -8.12
N ALA A 107 1.16 -0.58 -6.92
CA ALA A 107 1.81 0.41 -6.07
C ALA A 107 3.00 -0.22 -5.36
N SER A 108 4.08 0.54 -5.22
CA SER A 108 5.31 0.06 -4.59
C SER A 108 5.95 1.15 -3.74
N ILE A 109 6.25 0.82 -2.49
CA ILE A 109 7.23 1.55 -1.67
C ILE A 109 8.52 0.73 -1.72
N THR A 110 9.61 1.34 -2.18
CA THR A 110 10.94 0.72 -2.20
C THR A 110 11.90 1.59 -1.40
N PHE A 111 12.60 1.00 -0.45
CA PHE A 111 13.46 1.75 0.47
C PHE A 111 14.69 0.95 0.90
N ASN A 112 15.69 1.68 1.37
CA ASN A 112 16.82 1.20 2.13
C ASN A 112 17.05 2.14 3.32
N LYS A 113 18.21 2.04 3.99
CA LYS A 113 18.53 2.91 5.14
C LYS A 113 18.67 4.40 4.81
N GLU A 114 18.89 4.74 3.54
CA GLU A 114 19.24 6.09 3.11
C GLU A 114 18.11 6.76 2.33
N ASN A 115 17.37 5.99 1.54
CA ASN A 115 16.38 6.50 0.62
C ASN A 115 15.09 5.68 0.62
N ALA A 116 14.01 6.36 0.24
CA ALA A 116 12.71 5.78 0.01
C ALA A 116 12.11 6.35 -1.26
N SER A 117 11.36 5.52 -1.99
CA SER A 117 10.63 5.93 -3.17
C SER A 117 9.26 5.28 -3.21
N PHE A 118 8.28 6.01 -3.72
CA PHE A 118 6.93 5.53 -3.96
C PHE A 118 6.58 5.66 -5.44
N LYS A 119 6.06 4.58 -6.02
CA LYS A 119 5.64 4.51 -7.43
C LYS A 119 4.30 3.80 -7.53
N TRP A 120 3.46 4.21 -8.47
CA TRP A 120 2.18 3.55 -8.76
C TRP A 120 1.81 3.71 -10.24
N SER A 121 0.90 2.84 -10.72
CA SER A 121 0.34 2.83 -12.08
C SER A 121 -1.06 2.22 -12.12
#